data_AF-Q0FJI7-F1
#
_entry.id   AF-Q0FJI7-F1
#
_cell.length_a   1.000
_cell.length_b   1.000
_cell.length_c   1.000
_cell.angle_alpha   90.00
_cell.angle_beta   90.00
_cell.angle_gamma   90.00
#
_symmetry.space_group_name_H-M   'P 1'
#
loop_
_entity.id
_entity.type
_entity.pdbx_description
1 polymer ?
#
loop_
_entity_poly.entity_id
_entity_poly.type
_entity_poly.pdbx_seq_one_letter_code
_entity_poly.pdbx_strand_id
1 'polypeptide(L)'
;MILVHLEEEMSRLEDERDRIADVLRDLGADIRRLKAQIEDGKAVSKTDAGKLMSDVRYWMRASHETEAQIANVRRKQKGLAGDWALDLERARDEIGCRMARLRRCCGAGELPE
;
A
#
# COMPACT_ATOMS: atom_id res chain seq x y z
N MET A 1 8.90 1.67 -19.35
CA MET A 1 9.70 1.57 -18.11
C MET A 1 8.73 1.48 -16.95
N ILE A 2 8.37 0.28 -16.50
CA ILE A 2 7.28 0.07 -15.52
C ILE A 2 7.76 0.27 -14.07
N LEU A 3 9.03 -0.06 -13.79
CA LEU A 3 9.62 0.05 -12.45
C LEU A 3 9.66 1.50 -11.94
N VAL A 4 10.08 2.45 -12.78
CA VAL A 4 10.20 3.87 -12.39
C VAL A 4 8.85 4.47 -11.99
N HIS A 5 7.76 4.11 -12.69
CA HIS A 5 6.43 4.58 -12.31
C HIS A 5 5.92 4.00 -10.97
N LEU A 6 6.30 2.77 -10.62
CA LEU A 6 5.94 2.18 -9.32
C LEU A 6 6.73 2.79 -8.16
N GLU A 7 7.97 3.22 -8.40
CA GLU A 7 8.80 3.94 -7.41
C GLU A 7 8.26 5.36 -7.17
N GLU A 8 7.89 6.07 -8.24
CA GLU A 8 7.23 7.39 -8.16
C GLU A 8 5.87 7.32 -7.44
N GLU A 9 5.05 6.31 -7.77
CA GLU A 9 3.76 6.07 -7.11
C GLU A 9 3.94 5.75 -5.62
N MET A 10 4.91 4.90 -5.27
CA MET A 10 5.23 4.60 -3.87
C MET A 10 5.65 5.84 -3.10
N SER A 11 6.60 6.62 -3.63
CA SER A 11 7.10 7.83 -2.98
C SER A 11 5.97 8.82 -2.71
N ARG A 12 5.06 9.01 -3.68
CA ARG A 12 3.90 9.88 -3.52
C ARG A 12 2.97 9.39 -2.41
N LEU A 13 2.70 8.10 -2.33
CA LEU A 13 1.83 7.52 -1.30
C LEU A 13 2.47 7.59 0.10
N GLU A 14 3.79 7.45 0.19
CA GLU A 14 4.52 7.62 1.46
C GLU A 14 4.48 9.07 1.94
N ASP A 15 4.65 10.05 1.04
CA ASP A 15 4.46 11.47 1.36
C ASP A 15 3.03 11.76 1.84
N GLU A 16 2.02 11.15 1.19
CA GLU A 16 0.62 11.30 1.57
C GLU A 16 0.35 10.70 2.95
N ARG A 17 0.87 9.50 3.24
CA ARG A 17 0.82 8.88 4.56
C ARG A 17 1.41 9.81 5.63
N ASP A 18 2.57 10.40 5.36
CA ASP A 18 3.24 11.26 6.34
C ASP A 18 2.44 12.52 6.63
N ARG A 19 1.86 13.14 5.60
CA ARG A 19 0.93 14.27 5.78
C ARG A 19 -0.31 13.88 6.59
N ILE A 20 -0.91 12.72 6.31
CA ILE A 20 -2.06 12.22 7.08
C ILE A 20 -1.66 12.00 8.55
N ALA A 21 -0.47 11.45 8.80
CA ALA A 21 0.02 11.21 10.15
C ALA A 21 0.21 12.53 10.92
N ASP A 22 0.71 13.58 10.27
CA ASP A 22 0.83 14.91 10.85
C ASP A 22 -0.54 15.49 11.22
N VAL A 23 -1.50 15.44 10.30
CA VAL A 23 -2.87 15.93 10.55
C VAL A 23 -3.54 15.17 11.70
N LEU A 24 -3.42 13.85 11.74
CA LEU A 24 -3.98 13.04 12.84
C LEU A 24 -3.33 13.38 14.18
N ARG A 25 -2.04 13.72 14.20
CA ARG A 25 -1.34 14.14 15.42
C ARG A 25 -1.88 15.47 15.95
N ASP A 26 -2.12 16.42 15.06
CA ASP A 26 -2.70 17.73 15.37
C ASP A 26 -4.14 17.60 15.88
N LEU A 27 -4.97 16.82 15.18
CA LEU A 27 -6.34 16.51 15.63
C LEU A 27 -6.33 15.83 17.01
N GLY A 28 -5.36 14.94 17.27
CA GLY A 28 -5.17 14.33 18.58
C GLY A 28 -4.82 15.36 19.68
N ALA A 29 -4.04 16.39 19.34
CA ALA A 29 -3.73 17.48 20.26
C ALA A 29 -4.98 18.34 20.54
N ASP A 30 -5.78 18.62 19.52
CA ASP A 30 -7.04 19.36 19.65
C ASP A 30 -8.06 18.62 20.52
N ILE A 31 -8.18 17.30 20.37
CA ILE A 31 -9.04 16.48 21.25
C ILE A 31 -8.57 16.57 22.71
N ARG A 32 -7.26 16.48 22.97
CA ARG A 32 -6.71 16.62 24.32
C ARG A 32 -7.00 18.00 24.91
N ARG A 33 -6.88 19.06 24.10
CA ARG A 33 -7.22 20.43 24.51
C ARG A 33 -8.70 20.57 24.85
N LEU A 34 -9.60 20.03 24.02
CA LEU A 34 -11.04 20.03 24.30
C LEU A 34 -11.36 19.27 25.58
N LYS A 35 -10.75 18.10 25.80
CA LYS A 35 -10.92 17.34 27.04
C LYS A 35 -10.54 18.16 28.27
N ALA A 36 -9.38 18.81 28.25
CA ALA A 36 -8.93 19.67 29.35
C ALA A 36 -9.90 20.84 29.61
N GLN A 37 -10.46 21.45 28.56
CA GLN A 37 -11.47 22.51 28.71
C GLN A 37 -12.75 22.01 29.38
N ILE A 38 -13.21 20.80 29.04
CA ILE A 38 -14.38 20.18 29.67
C ILE A 38 -14.10 19.90 31.16
N GLU A 39 -12.90 19.40 31.48
CA GLU A 39 -12.46 19.13 32.86
C GLU A 39 -12.36 20.42 33.69
N ASP A 40 -11.95 21.54 33.08
CA ASP A 40 -11.96 22.89 33.67
C ASP A 40 -13.38 23.47 33.85
N GLY A 41 -14.43 22.76 33.41
CA GLY A 41 -15.82 23.24 33.46
C GLY A 41 -16.16 24.32 32.42
N LYS A 42 -15.32 24.50 31.39
CA LYS A 42 -15.58 25.46 30.30
C LYS A 42 -16.68 24.92 29.38
N ALA A 43 -17.56 25.80 28.94
CA ALA A 43 -18.57 25.46 27.94
C ALA A 43 -17.89 25.19 26.59
N VAL A 44 -18.04 23.96 26.08
CA VAL A 44 -17.56 23.57 24.75
C VAL A 44 -18.73 23.55 23.77
N SER A 45 -18.52 24.14 22.60
CA SER A 45 -19.46 24.11 21.48
C SER A 45 -19.63 22.68 20.97
N LYS A 46 -20.84 22.13 21.11
CA LYS A 46 -21.20 20.80 20.59
C LYS A 46 -20.98 20.69 19.08
N THR A 47 -21.22 21.79 18.35
CA THR A 47 -21.02 21.86 16.90
C THR A 47 -19.54 21.71 16.54
N ASP A 48 -18.64 22.39 17.25
CA ASP A 48 -17.22 22.36 16.94
C ASP A 48 -16.58 21.03 17.35
N ALA A 49 -17.00 20.46 18.49
CA ALA A 49 -16.63 19.10 18.87
C ALA A 49 -17.14 18.07 17.82
N GLY A 50 -18.35 18.25 17.30
CA GLY A 50 -18.92 17.40 16.25
C GLY A 50 -18.17 17.46 14.92
N LYS A 51 -17.70 18.65 14.53
CA LYS A 51 -16.83 18.84 13.36
C LYS A 51 -15.48 18.15 13.57
N LEU A 52 -14.81 18.40 14.69
CA LEU A 52 -13.52 17.79 15.00
C LEU A 52 -13.60 16.25 14.93
N MET A 53 -14.64 15.66 15.54
CA MET A 53 -14.83 14.21 15.48
C MET A 53 -15.12 13.69 14.08
N SER A 54 -15.72 14.50 13.21
CA SER A 54 -15.95 14.13 11.80
C SER A 54 -14.66 14.18 10.99
N ASP A 55 -13.83 15.19 11.22
CA ASP A 55 -12.52 15.33 10.59
C ASP A 55 -11.60 14.17 10.97
N VAL A 56 -11.58 13.78 12.24
CA VAL A 56 -10.83 12.59 12.72
C VAL A 56 -11.28 11.32 11.99
N ARG A 57 -12.59 11.09 11.86
CA ARG A 57 -13.11 9.93 11.14
C ARG A 57 -12.73 9.94 9.65
N TYR A 58 -12.76 11.12 9.03
CA TYR A 58 -12.35 11.29 7.65
C TYR A 58 -10.88 10.93 7.46
N TRP A 59 -9.98 11.48 8.27
CA TRP A 59 -8.55 11.24 8.16
C TRP A 59 -8.14 9.81 8.55
N MET A 60 -8.85 9.16 9.48
CA MET A 60 -8.67 7.73 9.73
C MET A 60 -9.01 6.89 8.49
N ARG A 61 -10.11 7.21 7.79
CA ARG A 61 -10.47 6.50 6.56
C ARG A 61 -9.43 6.74 5.46
N ALA A 62 -9.00 7.98 5.27
CA ALA A 62 -7.95 8.32 4.32
C ALA A 62 -6.67 7.54 4.62
N SER A 63 -6.24 7.48 5.88
CA SER A 63 -5.09 6.68 6.31
C SER A 63 -5.22 5.20 5.92
N HIS A 64 -6.36 4.57 6.21
CA HIS A 64 -6.59 3.18 5.83
C HIS A 64 -6.55 2.95 4.31
N GLU A 65 -7.09 3.89 3.54
CA GLU A 65 -7.08 3.82 2.07
C GLU A 65 -5.65 3.95 1.51
N THR A 66 -4.89 4.95 1.97
CA THR A 66 -3.49 5.14 1.58
C THR A 66 -2.64 3.92 1.91
N GLU A 67 -2.79 3.32 3.10
CA GLU A 67 -2.07 2.10 3.49
C GLU A 67 -2.44 0.89 2.60
N ALA A 68 -3.71 0.76 2.21
CA ALA A 68 -4.14 -0.27 1.28
C ALA A 68 -3.51 -0.07 -0.12
N GLN A 69 -3.42 1.17 -0.59
CA GLN A 69 -2.75 1.50 -1.86
C GLN A 69 -1.25 1.20 -1.79
N ILE A 70 -0.55 1.58 -0.72
CA ILE A 70 0.86 1.24 -0.48
C ILE A 70 1.05 -0.27 -0.53
N ALA A 71 0.20 -1.03 0.17
CA ALA A 71 0.27 -2.50 0.16
C ALA A 71 0.13 -3.07 -1.25
N ASN A 72 -0.76 -2.50 -2.07
CA ASN A 72 -0.93 -2.91 -3.47
C ASN A 72 0.30 -2.58 -4.32
N VAL A 73 0.88 -1.38 -4.20
CA VAL A 73 2.11 -1.02 -4.92
C VAL A 73 3.27 -1.92 -4.50
N ARG A 74 3.40 -2.24 -3.20
CA ARG A 74 4.41 -3.20 -2.69
C ARG A 74 4.23 -4.60 -3.29
N ARG A 75 2.98 -5.05 -3.48
CA ARG A 75 2.71 -6.33 -4.16
C ARG A 75 3.14 -6.29 -5.62
N LYS A 76 2.79 -5.21 -6.35
CA LYS A 76 3.20 -5.00 -7.74
C LYS A 76 4.72 -4.97 -7.90
N GLN A 77 5.44 -4.26 -7.02
CA GLN A 77 6.92 -4.21 -7.03
C GLN A 77 7.55 -5.59 -6.87
N LYS A 78 6.95 -6.48 -6.07
CA LYS A 78 7.40 -7.87 -5.89
C LYS A 78 7.05 -8.80 -7.05
N GLY A 79 6.49 -8.28 -8.15
CA GLY A 79 6.06 -9.10 -9.29
C GLY A 79 4.84 -9.98 -9.00
N LEU A 80 4.10 -9.70 -7.92
CA LEU A 80 2.90 -10.46 -7.55
C LEU A 80 1.73 -10.03 -8.45
N ALA A 81 1.46 -10.79 -9.52
CA ALA A 81 0.29 -10.60 -10.37
C ALA A 81 -0.92 -11.37 -9.79
N GLY A 82 -1.77 -10.68 -9.01
CA GLY A 82 -3.02 -11.22 -8.44
C GLY A 82 -2.92 -11.66 -6.96
N ASP A 83 -3.93 -12.40 -6.47
CA ASP A 83 -3.94 -12.99 -5.12
C ASP A 83 -2.94 -14.15 -4.95
N TRP A 84 -2.24 -14.54 -6.02
CA TRP A 84 -1.26 -15.62 -6.04
C TRP A 84 0.07 -15.11 -6.61
N ALA A 85 1.16 -15.42 -5.91
CA ALA A 85 2.51 -15.05 -6.30
C ALA A 85 3.04 -15.96 -7.43
N LEU A 86 3.14 -15.46 -8.66
CA LEU A 86 3.90 -16.14 -9.72
C LEU A 86 5.30 -15.52 -9.83
N ASP A 87 6.31 -16.26 -9.39
CA ASP A 87 7.71 -15.86 -9.51
C ASP A 87 8.20 -16.08 -10.96
N LEU A 88 8.18 -15.00 -11.74
CA LEU A 88 8.54 -15.02 -13.16
C LEU A 88 10.04 -15.28 -13.39
N GLU A 89 10.89 -14.94 -12.42
CA GLU A 89 12.34 -15.16 -12.52
C GLU A 89 12.66 -16.64 -12.31
N ARG A 90 12.13 -17.22 -11.23
CA ARG A 90 12.21 -18.66 -11.01
C ARG A 90 11.54 -19.46 -12.14
N ALA A 91 10.38 -19.02 -12.62
CA ALA A 91 9.70 -19.68 -13.74
C ALA A 91 10.57 -19.62 -15.01
N ARG A 92 11.19 -18.48 -15.30
CA ARG A 92 12.11 -18.33 -16.43
C ARG A 92 13.32 -19.26 -16.30
N ASP A 93 13.90 -19.38 -15.12
CA ASP A 93 15.04 -20.26 -14.88
C ASP A 93 14.66 -21.74 -15.00
N GLU A 94 13.51 -22.14 -14.44
CA GLU A 94 12.99 -23.51 -14.54
C GLU A 94 12.66 -23.88 -16.00
N ILE A 95 11.98 -22.99 -16.73
CA ILE A 95 11.66 -23.17 -18.16
C ILE A 95 12.96 -23.20 -18.98
N GLY A 96 13.87 -22.27 -18.76
CA GLY A 96 15.17 -22.19 -19.44
C GLY A 96 15.99 -23.46 -19.23
N CYS A 97 16.03 -24.00 -18.01
CA CYS A 97 16.67 -25.28 -17.71
C CYS A 97 16.03 -26.45 -18.46
N ARG A 98 14.69 -26.53 -18.50
CA ARG A 98 13.97 -27.56 -19.26
C ARG A 98 14.25 -27.47 -20.76
N MET A 99 14.17 -26.27 -21.33
CA MET A 99 14.50 -26.04 -22.75
C MET A 99 15.96 -26.39 -23.05
N ALA A 100 16.89 -26.06 -22.16
CA ALA A 100 18.29 -26.41 -22.33
C ALA A 100 18.52 -27.93 -22.31
N ARG A 101 17.77 -28.69 -21.51
CA ARG A 101 17.79 -30.16 -21.55
C ARG A 101 17.26 -30.69 -22.88
N LEU A 102 16.10 -30.20 -23.34
CA LEU A 102 15.53 -30.60 -24.63
C LEU A 102 16.49 -30.30 -25.80
N ARG A 103 17.14 -29.14 -25.79
CA ARG A 103 18.15 -28.77 -26.80
C ARG A 103 19.38 -29.68 -26.76
N ARG A 104 19.83 -30.10 -25.57
CA ARG A 104 20.95 -31.08 -25.41
C ARG A 104 20.58 -32.47 -25.91
N CYS A 105 19.30 -32.82 -25.95
CA CYS A 105 18.82 -34.08 -26.52
C CYS A 105 18.81 -34.10 -28.06
N CYS A 106 19.25 -33.02 -28.74
CA CYS A 106 19.55 -32.96 -30.18
C CYS A 106 18.58 -33.77 -31.08
N GLY A 107 17.27 -33.58 -30.93
CA GLY A 107 16.29 -34.19 -31.85
C GLY A 107 16.04 -35.69 -31.66
N ALA A 108 16.38 -36.30 -30.52
CA ALA A 108 16.18 -37.74 -30.25
C ALA A 108 14.71 -38.20 -30.10
N GLY A 109 13.75 -37.47 -30.67
CA GLY A 109 12.33 -37.83 -30.65
C GLY A 109 11.60 -37.12 -31.77
N GLU A 110 11.63 -37.70 -32.97
CA GLU A 110 10.56 -37.47 -33.94
C GLU A 110 9.26 -38.00 -33.31
N LEU A 111 8.31 -37.10 -33.11
CA LEU A 111 6.94 -37.48 -32.76
C LEU A 111 6.28 -37.98 -34.05
N PRO A 112 5.75 -39.22 -34.10
CA PRO A 112 5.01 -39.68 -35.26
C PRO A 112 3.75 -38.83 -35.44
N GLU A 113 3.46 -38.47 -36.70
CA GLU A 113 2.26 -37.74 -37.11
C GLU A 113 0.96 -38.50 -36.78
#